data_AF-A0A6N9L9N5-F1
#
_entry.id   AF-A0A6N9L9N5-F1
#
_cell.length_a   1.000
_cell.length_b   1.000
_cell.length_c   1.000
_cell.angle_alpha   90.00
_cell.angle_beta   90.00
_cell.angle_gamma   90.00
#
_symmetry.space_group_name_H-M   'P 1'
#
loop_
_entity.id
_entity.type
_entity.pdbx_description
1 polymer ?
#
loop_
_entity_poly.entity_id
_entity_poly.type
_entity_poly.pdbx_seq_one_letter_code
_entity_poly.pdbx_strand_id
1 'polypeptide(L)'
;MKKDIYKKQGNIKAYREELKNLILFFNDTNLEDYVELRSLFSDKEWIKERDSIIEQLTPGRFLCEILETEQLYEQLLDVLLRSDDKYLLHQYTDLLSEKYPERLLQIYRENVEKQAESTGSRKHYYQIVEELRSVKQKSIKTYKKRQT
;
A
#
# COMPACT_ATOMS: atom_id res chain seq x y z
N MET A 1 3.40 25.89 10.07
CA MET A 1 2.33 25.05 10.68
C MET A 1 2.60 24.88 12.17
N LYS A 2 1.63 24.36 12.96
CA LYS A 2 1.84 24.13 14.42
C LYS A 2 3.04 23.21 14.69
N LYS A 3 3.27 22.21 13.83
CA LYS A 3 4.41 21.29 13.95
C LYS A 3 5.77 22.01 13.99
N ASP A 4 5.95 23.07 13.19
CA ASP A 4 7.21 23.84 13.12
C ASP A 4 7.47 24.63 14.40
N ILE A 5 6.41 25.07 15.07
CA ILE A 5 6.51 25.81 16.34
C ILE A 5 7.00 24.86 17.44
N TYR A 6 6.39 23.68 17.56
CA TYR A 6 6.80 22.68 18.54
C TYR A 6 8.23 22.17 18.28
N LYS A 7 8.61 22.00 17.01
CA LYS A 7 9.98 21.66 16.61
C LYS A 7 10.99 22.71 17.08
N LYS A 8 10.71 24.00 16.86
CA LYS A 8 11.58 25.12 17.31
C LYS A 8 11.68 25.24 18.83
N GLN A 9 10.63 24.88 19.55
CA GLN A 9 10.60 24.89 21.01
C GLN A 9 11.29 23.67 21.65
N GLY A 10 11.73 22.69 20.84
CA GLY A 10 12.23 21.41 21.36
C GLY A 10 11.14 20.57 22.05
N ASN A 11 9.86 20.89 21.85
CA ASN A 11 8.75 20.16 22.45
C ASN A 11 8.42 18.92 21.60
N ILE A 12 9.26 17.89 21.72
CA ILE A 12 9.16 16.66 20.93
C ILE A 12 7.81 15.96 21.13
N LYS A 13 7.23 16.00 22.34
CA LYS A 13 5.93 15.37 22.60
C LYS A 13 4.81 16.04 21.78
N ALA A 14 4.68 17.36 21.87
CA ALA A 14 3.66 18.08 21.10
C ALA A 14 3.92 17.99 19.59
N TYR A 15 5.18 17.93 19.19
CA TYR A 15 5.56 17.79 17.79
C TYR A 15 5.14 16.44 17.19
N ARG A 16 5.40 15.32 17.89
CA ARG A 16 4.95 13.98 17.48
C ARG A 16 3.44 13.91 17.36
N GLU A 17 2.72 14.44 18.35
CA GLU A 17 1.25 14.43 18.35
C GLU A 17 0.66 15.26 17.20
N GLU A 18 1.25 16.42 16.88
CA GLU A 18 0.81 17.21 15.73
C GLU A 18 1.05 16.48 14.41
N LEU A 19 2.21 15.82 14.23
CA LEU A 19 2.48 15.00 13.05
C LEU A 19 1.46 13.87 12.88
N LYS A 20 1.11 13.17 13.98
CA LYS A 20 0.04 12.15 13.94
C LYS A 20 -1.30 12.74 13.54
N ASN A 21 -1.65 13.91 14.06
CA ASN A 21 -2.91 14.57 13.71
C ASN A 21 -2.97 14.90 12.22
N LEU A 22 -1.86 15.38 11.64
CA LEU A 22 -1.75 15.58 10.20
C LEU A 22 -2.00 14.25 9.47
N ILE A 23 -1.27 13.20 9.83
CA ILE A 23 -1.36 11.87 9.22
C ILE A 23 -2.78 11.28 9.23
N LEU A 24 -3.48 11.41 10.36
CA LEU A 24 -4.76 10.74 10.57
C LEU A 24 -5.97 11.56 10.09
N PHE A 25 -5.91 12.89 10.13
CA PHE A 25 -7.12 13.72 10.00
C PHE A 25 -7.09 14.75 8.87
N PHE A 26 -5.97 14.89 8.15
CA PHE A 26 -5.87 15.83 7.04
C PHE A 26 -5.88 15.10 5.69
N ASN A 27 -6.60 15.66 4.72
CA ASN A 27 -6.76 15.08 3.38
C ASN A 27 -5.53 15.30 2.47
N ASP A 28 -4.70 16.31 2.77
CA ASP A 28 -3.51 16.67 1.98
C ASP A 28 -2.22 16.06 2.56
N THR A 29 -2.35 15.07 3.44
CA THR A 29 -1.20 14.43 4.08
C THR A 29 -0.35 13.73 3.03
N ASN A 30 0.95 14.01 3.08
CA ASN A 30 1.93 13.37 2.25
C ASN A 30 2.76 12.34 3.04
N LEU A 31 3.45 11.48 2.32
CA LEU A 31 4.32 10.47 2.91
C LEU A 31 5.50 11.09 3.70
N GLU A 32 5.85 12.36 3.43
CA GLU A 32 6.95 13.05 4.11
C GLU A 32 6.66 13.25 5.61
N ASP A 33 5.42 13.61 5.97
CA ASP A 33 5.01 13.74 7.38
C ASP A 33 5.12 12.40 8.13
N TYR A 34 4.79 11.30 7.46
CA TYR A 34 4.92 9.96 8.01
C TYR A 34 6.39 9.56 8.24
N VAL A 35 7.25 9.80 7.25
CA VAL A 35 8.70 9.55 7.36
C VAL A 35 9.35 10.45 8.42
N GLU A 36 8.89 11.71 8.52
CA GLU A 36 9.32 12.63 9.56
C GLU A 36 8.94 12.10 10.95
N LEU A 37 7.71 11.63 11.14
CA LEU A 37 7.27 11.01 12.39
C LEU A 37 8.10 9.75 12.73
N ARG A 38 8.30 8.85 11.76
CA ARG A 38 9.12 7.63 11.88
C ARG A 38 10.52 7.91 12.42
N SER A 39 11.14 9.00 11.96
CA SER A 39 12.51 9.38 12.33
C SER A 39 12.64 9.77 13.82
N LEU A 40 11.53 10.08 14.47
CA LEU A 40 11.50 10.48 15.88
C LEU A 40 11.50 9.29 16.84
N PHE A 41 11.33 8.06 16.36
CA PHE A 41 11.24 6.86 17.21
C PHE A 41 12.41 5.90 16.98
N SER A 42 12.78 5.16 18.02
CA SER A 42 13.60 3.96 17.84
C SER A 42 12.80 2.87 17.12
N ASP A 43 13.48 1.91 16.48
CA ASP A 43 12.81 0.82 15.74
C ASP A 43 11.83 0.02 16.61
N LYS A 44 12.15 -0.17 17.89
CA LYS A 44 11.29 -0.91 18.83
C LYS A 44 10.04 -0.14 19.21
N GLU A 45 10.16 1.16 19.46
CA GLU A 45 9.01 2.01 19.78
C GLU A 45 8.13 2.24 18.55
N TRP A 46 8.77 2.32 17.37
CA TRP A 46 8.09 2.60 16.13
C TRP A 46 7.05 1.54 15.78
N ILE A 47 7.35 0.26 15.96
CA ILE A 47 6.41 -0.83 15.60
C ILE A 47 5.04 -0.60 16.24
N LYS A 48 5.00 -0.28 17.53
CA LYS A 48 3.75 -0.03 18.25
C LYS A 48 3.00 1.20 17.72
N GLU A 49 3.74 2.27 17.43
CA GLU A 49 3.16 3.51 16.92
C GLU A 49 2.63 3.35 15.49
N ARG A 50 3.43 2.73 14.62
CA ARG A 50 3.10 2.37 13.25
C ARG A 50 1.81 1.56 13.19
N ASP A 51 1.73 0.48 13.96
CA ASP A 51 0.58 -0.42 13.93
C ASP A 51 -0.69 0.34 14.39
N SER A 52 -0.57 1.20 15.41
CA SER A 52 -1.67 2.06 15.85
C SER A 52 -2.12 3.07 14.79
N ILE A 53 -1.21 3.62 14.00
CA ILE A 53 -1.54 4.53 12.88
C ILE A 53 -2.26 3.75 11.77
N ILE A 54 -1.71 2.60 11.36
CA ILE A 54 -2.28 1.74 10.31
C ILE A 54 -3.73 1.34 10.64
N GLU A 55 -4.00 0.97 11.89
CA GLU A 55 -5.35 0.60 12.35
C GLU A 55 -6.37 1.74 12.27
N GLN A 56 -5.92 2.99 12.37
CA GLN A 56 -6.80 4.18 12.37
C GLN A 56 -7.01 4.75 10.97
N LEU A 57 -6.13 4.45 10.02
CA LEU A 57 -6.23 4.96 8.67
C LEU A 57 -7.38 4.32 7.89
N THR A 58 -8.07 5.14 7.11
CA THR A 58 -9.08 4.63 6.17
C THR A 58 -8.38 3.90 5.03
N PRO A 59 -8.91 2.75 4.55
CA PRO A 59 -8.37 2.07 3.38
C PRO A 59 -8.33 3.00 2.16
N GLY A 60 -7.19 3.03 1.47
CA GLY A 60 -7.01 3.89 0.30
C GLY A 60 -5.55 4.02 -0.09
N ARG A 61 -5.28 4.93 -1.03
CA ARG A 61 -3.93 5.17 -1.59
C ARG A 61 -2.88 5.40 -0.51
N PHE A 62 -3.15 6.30 0.43
CA PHE A 62 -2.19 6.69 1.45
C PHE A 62 -1.83 5.55 2.41
N LEU A 63 -2.81 4.73 2.80
CA LEU A 63 -2.54 3.51 3.55
C LEU A 63 -1.64 2.55 2.76
N CYS A 64 -1.88 2.37 1.45
CA CYS A 64 -1.02 1.54 0.61
C CYS A 64 0.42 2.06 0.54
N GLU A 65 0.62 3.38 0.43
CA GLU A 65 1.95 4.01 0.41
C GLU A 65 2.71 3.78 1.71
N ILE A 66 2.02 3.85 2.85
CA ILE A 66 2.57 3.52 4.17
C ILE A 66 2.98 2.05 4.24
N LEU A 67 2.11 1.13 3.81
CA LEU A 67 2.38 -0.31 3.85
C LEU A 67 3.54 -0.70 2.93
N GLU A 68 3.69 -0.05 1.77
CA GLU A 68 4.85 -0.20 0.91
C GLU A 68 6.13 0.27 1.60
N THR A 69 6.10 1.47 2.20
CA THR A 69 7.24 2.08 2.90
C THR A 69 7.74 1.19 4.04
N GLU A 70 6.81 0.59 4.77
CA GLU A 70 7.08 -0.33 5.89
C GLU A 70 7.31 -1.78 5.45
N GLN A 71 7.23 -2.07 4.15
CA GLN A 71 7.36 -3.41 3.56
C GLN A 71 6.36 -4.44 4.10
N LEU A 72 5.17 -3.99 4.52
CA LEU A 72 4.08 -4.80 5.05
C LEU A 72 3.20 -5.34 3.91
N TYR A 73 3.80 -6.11 3.01
CA TYR A 73 3.17 -6.52 1.75
C TYR A 73 1.94 -7.41 1.91
N GLU A 74 1.89 -8.25 2.95
CA GLU A 74 0.70 -9.09 3.22
C GLU A 74 -0.52 -8.23 3.57
N GLN A 75 -0.34 -7.22 4.41
CA GLN A 75 -1.39 -6.25 4.73
C GLN A 75 -1.77 -5.41 3.50
N LEU A 76 -0.78 -5.02 2.68
CA LEU A 76 -1.03 -4.32 1.43
C LEU A 76 -1.93 -5.14 0.48
N LEU A 77 -1.65 -6.42 0.32
CA LEU A 77 -2.47 -7.34 -0.47
C LEU A 77 -3.90 -7.43 0.07
N ASP A 78 -4.09 -7.49 1.38
CA ASP A 78 -5.42 -7.52 1.99
C ASP A 78 -6.19 -6.22 1.76
N VAL A 79 -5.52 -5.06 1.81
CA VAL A 79 -6.13 -3.76 1.47
C VAL A 79 -6.56 -3.71 0.00
N LEU A 80 -5.70 -4.17 -0.92
CA LEU A 80 -6.00 -4.20 -2.36
C LEU A 80 -7.15 -5.15 -2.71
N LEU A 81 -7.29 -6.27 -1.98
CA LEU A 81 -8.40 -7.18 -2.15
C LEU A 81 -9.74 -6.57 -1.72
N ARG A 82 -9.72 -5.76 -0.67
CA ARG A 82 -10.93 -5.14 -0.10
C ARG A 82 -11.35 -3.86 -0.80
N SER A 83 -10.44 -3.16 -1.47
CA SER A 83 -10.74 -1.86 -2.08
C SER A 83 -11.56 -1.95 -3.37
N ASP A 84 -11.53 -3.10 -4.06
CA ASP A 84 -12.04 -3.27 -5.44
C ASP A 84 -11.50 -2.21 -6.43
N ASP A 85 -10.44 -1.47 -6.06
CA ASP A 85 -9.85 -0.39 -6.83
C ASP A 85 -8.82 -0.94 -7.82
N LYS A 86 -9.23 -1.05 -9.08
CA LYS A 86 -8.38 -1.55 -10.17
C LYS A 86 -7.14 -0.70 -10.41
N TYR A 87 -7.23 0.62 -10.18
CA TYR A 87 -6.08 1.51 -10.37
C TYR A 87 -5.03 1.24 -9.30
N LEU A 88 -5.45 1.13 -8.03
CA LEU A 88 -4.53 0.76 -6.94
C LEU A 88 -3.94 -0.64 -7.15
N LEU A 89 -4.76 -1.64 -7.51
CA LEU A 89 -4.26 -2.99 -7.77
C LEU A 89 -3.20 -2.99 -8.89
N HIS A 90 -3.44 -2.24 -9.97
CA HIS A 90 -2.49 -2.11 -11.07
C HIS A 90 -1.19 -1.42 -10.63
N GLN A 91 -1.27 -0.33 -9.86
CA GLN A 91 -0.12 0.43 -9.36
C GLN A 91 0.88 -0.45 -8.60
N TYR A 92 0.39 -1.38 -7.78
CA TYR A 92 1.25 -2.25 -6.96
C TYR A 92 1.55 -3.62 -7.60
N THR A 93 1.05 -3.88 -8.81
CA THR A 93 1.16 -5.20 -9.46
C THR A 93 2.61 -5.59 -9.71
N ASP A 94 3.42 -4.69 -10.26
CA ASP A 94 4.82 -5.00 -10.58
C ASP A 94 5.60 -5.35 -9.31
N LEU A 95 5.48 -4.50 -8.27
CA LEU A 95 6.10 -4.70 -6.97
C LEU A 95 5.71 -6.04 -6.32
N LEU A 96 4.41 -6.35 -6.30
CA LEU A 96 3.89 -7.53 -5.62
C LEU A 96 4.09 -8.81 -6.43
N SER A 97 4.21 -8.72 -7.76
CA SER A 97 4.42 -9.89 -8.62
C SER A 97 5.77 -10.58 -8.38
N GLU A 98 6.78 -9.85 -7.90
CA GLU A 98 8.09 -10.41 -7.59
C GLU A 98 8.08 -11.23 -6.30
N LYS A 99 7.30 -10.81 -5.29
CA LYS A 99 7.30 -11.40 -3.94
C LYS A 99 6.11 -12.33 -3.68
N TYR A 100 4.94 -12.01 -4.22
CA TYR A 100 3.67 -12.68 -3.93
C TYR A 100 2.83 -12.95 -5.20
N PRO A 101 3.39 -13.58 -6.26
CA PRO A 101 2.70 -13.74 -7.53
C PRO A 101 1.39 -14.52 -7.42
N GLU A 102 1.36 -15.60 -6.63
CA GLU A 102 0.15 -16.44 -6.52
C GLU A 102 -0.96 -15.75 -5.73
N ARG A 103 -0.63 -15.01 -4.67
CA ARG A 103 -1.60 -14.22 -3.90
C ARG A 103 -2.17 -13.07 -4.73
N LEU A 104 -1.31 -12.40 -5.53
CA LEU A 104 -1.75 -11.36 -6.45
C LEU A 104 -2.72 -11.91 -7.51
N LEU A 105 -2.39 -13.07 -8.12
CA LEU A 105 -3.27 -13.74 -9.08
C LEU A 105 -4.64 -14.08 -8.47
N GLN A 106 -4.67 -14.50 -7.20
CA GLN A 106 -5.91 -14.76 -6.48
C GLN A 106 -6.76 -13.49 -6.36
N ILE A 107 -6.17 -12.35 -5.95
CA ILE A 107 -6.90 -11.07 -5.84
C ILE A 107 -7.53 -10.68 -7.17
N TYR A 108 -6.78 -10.76 -8.26
CA TYR A 108 -7.33 -10.46 -9.58
C TYR A 108 -8.50 -11.38 -9.93
N ARG A 109 -8.39 -12.69 -9.65
CA ARG A 109 -9.47 -13.66 -9.90
C ARG A 109 -10.72 -13.28 -9.12
N GLU A 110 -10.60 -13.02 -7.82
CA GLU A 110 -11.73 -12.66 -6.96
C GLU A 110 -12.42 -11.39 -7.45
N ASN A 111 -11.65 -10.38 -7.86
CA ASN A 111 -12.20 -9.14 -8.43
C ASN A 111 -12.96 -9.40 -9.74
N VAL A 112 -12.47 -10.30 -10.59
CA VAL A 112 -13.18 -10.68 -11.82
C VAL A 112 -14.45 -11.45 -11.52
N GLU A 113 -14.41 -12.40 -10.59
CA GLU A 113 -15.57 -13.24 -10.24
C GLU A 113 -16.71 -12.37 -9.70
N LYS A 114 -16.43 -11.46 -8.77
CA LYS A 114 -17.39 -10.45 -8.29
C LYS A 114 -18.00 -9.63 -9.44
N GLN A 115 -17.19 -9.26 -10.44
CA GLN A 115 -17.67 -8.51 -11.60
C GLN A 115 -18.51 -9.36 -12.56
N ALA A 116 -18.14 -10.62 -12.75
CA ALA A 116 -18.88 -11.53 -13.60
C ALA A 116 -20.25 -11.89 -12.99
N GLU A 117 -20.33 -12.04 -11.67
CA GLU A 117 -21.60 -12.22 -10.94
C GLU A 117 -22.54 -11.03 -11.12
N SER A 118 -22.01 -9.81 -11.16
CA SER A 118 -22.79 -8.59 -11.35
C SER A 118 -23.14 -8.25 -12.81
N THR A 119 -22.36 -8.72 -13.79
CA THR A 119 -22.51 -8.32 -15.22
C THR A 119 -22.70 -9.47 -16.22
N GLY A 120 -22.65 -10.73 -15.77
CA GLY A 120 -22.92 -11.91 -16.60
C GLY A 120 -21.90 -12.23 -17.69
N SER A 121 -20.73 -11.57 -17.74
CA SER A 121 -19.81 -11.63 -18.89
C SER A 121 -18.54 -12.46 -18.63
N ARG A 122 -18.54 -13.73 -19.08
CA ARG A 122 -17.34 -14.62 -19.11
C ARG A 122 -16.18 -14.08 -19.97
N LYS A 123 -16.45 -13.15 -20.89
CA LYS A 123 -15.44 -12.56 -21.79
C LYS A 123 -14.41 -11.70 -21.03
N HIS A 124 -14.83 -11.08 -19.94
CA HIS A 124 -13.96 -10.23 -19.12
C HIS A 124 -12.92 -11.05 -18.34
N TYR A 125 -13.26 -12.27 -17.95
CA TYR A 125 -12.35 -13.21 -17.27
C TYR A 125 -11.15 -13.61 -18.12
N TYR A 126 -11.38 -13.93 -19.40
CA TYR A 126 -10.29 -14.29 -20.30
C TYR A 126 -9.30 -13.16 -20.53
N GLN A 127 -9.78 -11.91 -20.65
CA GLN A 127 -8.90 -10.74 -20.82
C GLN A 127 -7.99 -10.52 -19.60
N ILE A 128 -8.54 -10.61 -18.39
CA ILE A 128 -7.75 -10.39 -17.16
C ILE A 128 -6.74 -11.53 -16.95
N VAL A 129 -7.11 -12.78 -17.25
CA VAL A 129 -6.16 -13.91 -17.20
C VAL A 129 -5.04 -13.75 -18.23
N GLU A 130 -5.32 -13.22 -19.43
CA GLU A 130 -4.27 -12.94 -20.42
C GLU A 130 -3.34 -11.79 -20.00
N GLU A 131 -3.88 -10.72 -19.44
CA GLU A 131 -3.09 -9.61 -18.88
C GLU A 131 -2.15 -10.11 -17.78
N LEU A 132 -2.65 -10.95 -16.87
CA LEU A 132 -1.84 -11.54 -15.79
C LEU A 132 -0.78 -12.51 -16.31
N ARG A 133 -1.11 -13.32 -17.33
CA ARG A 133 -0.11 -14.17 -18.00
C ARG A 133 0.97 -13.33 -18.65
N SER A 134 0.61 -12.20 -19.26
CA SER A 134 1.57 -11.26 -19.86
C SER A 134 2.49 -10.64 -18.82
N VAL A 135 1.96 -10.21 -17.68
CA VAL A 135 2.75 -9.68 -16.55
C VAL A 135 3.70 -10.74 -15.98
N LYS A 136 3.19 -11.95 -15.69
CA LYS A 136 4.02 -13.10 -15.22
C LYS A 136 5.12 -13.47 -16.20
N GLN A 137 4.84 -13.42 -17.51
CA GLN A 137 5.84 -13.70 -18.54
C GLN A 137 6.93 -12.61 -18.61
N LYS A 138 6.58 -11.35 -18.38
CA LYS A 138 7.51 -10.21 -18.38
C LYS A 138 8.42 -10.23 -17.15
N SER A 139 7.88 -10.47 -15.95
CA SER A 139 8.68 -10.54 -14.72
C SER A 139 9.73 -11.66 -14.76
N ILE A 140 9.36 -12.85 -15.30
CA ILE A 140 10.29 -13.97 -15.51
C ILE A 140 11.42 -13.63 -16.49
N LYS A 141 11.12 -12.85 -17.55
CA LYS A 141 12.14 -12.43 -18.54
C LYS A 141 13.11 -11.39 -17.95
N THR A 142 12.63 -10.46 -17.13
CA THR A 142 13.46 -9.44 -16.47
C THR A 142 14.42 -10.08 -15.47
N TYR A 143 13.97 -11.08 -14.71
CA TYR A 143 14.81 -11.82 -13.77
C TYR A 143 15.97 -12.57 -14.45
N LYS A 144 15.71 -13.21 -15.60
CA LYS A 144 16.73 -13.93 -16.39
C LYS A 144 17.79 -13.04 -17.03
N LYS A 145 17.47 -11.77 -17.32
CA LYS A 145 18.37 -10.81 -17.98
C LYS A 145 19.34 -10.11 -17.00
N ARG A 146 19.07 -10.19 -15.69
CA ARG A 146 19.93 -9.62 -14.63
C ARG A 146 20.98 -10.62 -14.10
N GLN A 147 20.95 -11.88 -14.54
CA GLN A 147 21.91 -12.93 -14.17
C GLN A 147 22.88 -13.33 -15.29
N THR A 148 22.91 -12.57 -16.37
CA THR A 148 23.87 -12.65 -17.50
C THR A 148 24.54 -11.31 -17.65
#